data_AF-A0A0Q4Z6V2-F1
#
_entry.id   AF-A0A0Q4Z6V2-F1
#
_cell.length_a   1.000
_cell.length_b   1.000
_cell.length_c   1.000
_cell.angle_alpha   90.00
_cell.angle_beta   90.00
_cell.angle_gamma   90.00
#
_symmetry.space_group_name_H-M   'P 1'
#
loop_
_entity.id
_entity.type
_entity.pdbx_description
1 polymer ?
#
loop_
_entity_poly.entity_id
_entity_poly.type
_entity_poly.pdbx_seq_one_letter_code
_entity_poly.pdbx_strand_id
1 'polypeptide(L)'
;MADDFHDGNDARRYRARLRRQRRYQAGYRQRLKEKAIPQKDDFATACLDELLVILARDPNAVPGFVGRVLRRVTRKFGREAAADRLTIMVQRTAQRLRAAEVGSQ
;
A
#
# COMPACT_ATOMS: atom_id res chain seq x y z
N MET A 1 45.42 25.99 29.81
CA MET A 1 45.77 25.59 28.42
C MET A 1 46.08 24.11 28.43
N ALA A 2 45.17 23.27 27.95
CA ALA A 2 45.41 21.93 27.42
C ALA A 2 44.04 21.26 27.21
N ASP A 3 43.60 21.13 25.95
CA ASP A 3 42.91 19.95 25.38
C ASP A 3 42.20 20.33 24.09
N ASP A 4 42.93 20.32 22.99
CA ASP A 4 42.36 20.52 21.64
C ASP A 4 43.09 19.66 20.60
N PHE A 5 43.37 18.39 20.95
CA PHE A 5 44.14 17.46 20.12
C PHE A 5 43.39 16.16 19.75
N HIS A 6 42.05 16.17 19.75
CA HIS A 6 41.25 14.97 19.43
C HIS A 6 40.50 14.96 18.07
N ASP A 7 40.45 16.05 17.31
CA ASP A 7 39.34 16.19 16.34
C ASP A 7 39.56 15.59 14.92
N GLY A 8 40.80 15.29 14.51
CA GLY A 8 41.06 14.84 13.13
C GLY A 8 40.83 13.33 12.86
N ASN A 9 41.03 12.48 13.88
CA ASN A 9 40.99 11.02 13.73
C ASN A 9 39.62 10.46 14.11
N ASP A 10 38.95 11.07 15.08
CA ASP A 10 37.58 10.71 15.45
C ASP A 10 36.57 11.14 14.40
N ALA A 11 36.75 12.31 13.78
CA ALA A 11 35.94 12.72 12.62
C ALA A 11 36.09 11.72 11.45
N ARG A 12 37.29 11.17 11.21
CA ARG A 12 37.52 10.14 10.17
C ARG A 12 36.86 8.82 10.52
N ARG A 13 36.99 8.34 11.76
CA ARG A 13 36.33 7.12 12.25
C ARG A 13 34.81 7.23 12.21
N TYR A 14 34.28 8.38 12.62
CA TYR A 14 32.85 8.68 12.56
C TYR A 14 32.31 8.67 11.12
N ARG A 15 33.01 9.33 10.18
CA ARG A 15 32.66 9.29 8.74
C ARG A 15 32.72 7.87 8.17
N ALA A 16 33.71 7.07 8.54
CA ALA A 16 33.81 5.68 8.10
C ALA A 16 32.66 4.80 8.63
N ARG A 17 32.28 4.98 9.90
CA ARG A 17 31.15 4.30 10.54
C ARG A 17 29.82 4.67 9.87
N LEU A 18 29.57 5.95 9.60
CA LEU A 18 28.40 6.43 8.87
C LEU A 18 28.32 5.86 7.44
N ARG A 19 29.45 5.80 6.71
CA ARG A 19 29.48 5.18 5.37
C ARG A 19 29.12 3.71 5.41
N ARG A 20 29.65 2.95 6.38
CA ARG A 20 29.28 1.53 6.59
C ARG A 20 27.80 1.38 6.95
N GLN A 21 27.28 2.24 7.81
CA GLN A 21 25.86 2.23 8.20
C GLN A 21 24.94 2.51 7.01
N ARG A 22 25.28 3.51 6.17
CA ARG A 22 24.51 3.82 4.96
C ARG A 22 24.54 2.68 3.95
N ARG A 23 25.70 2.04 3.72
CA ARG A 23 25.82 0.86 2.85
C ARG A 23 25.03 -0.33 3.38
N TYR A 24 25.08 -0.58 4.69
CA TYR A 24 24.31 -1.63 5.33
C TYR A 24 22.81 -1.39 5.18
N GLN A 25 22.33 -0.17 5.46
CA GLN A 25 20.92 0.19 5.30
C GLN A 25 20.46 0.15 3.83
N ALA A 26 21.32 0.56 2.89
CA ALA A 26 21.03 0.44 1.46
C ALA A 26 20.91 -1.03 1.03
N GLY A 27 21.86 -1.87 1.40
CA GLY A 27 21.84 -3.31 1.12
C GLY A 27 20.72 -4.05 1.86
N TYR A 28 20.26 -3.55 3.01
CA TYR A 28 19.10 -4.10 3.72
C TYR A 28 17.80 -3.74 3.00
N ARG A 29 17.62 -2.47 2.60
CA ARG A 29 16.46 -2.04 1.78
C ARG A 29 16.41 -2.77 0.45
N GLN A 30 17.56 -2.99 -0.18
CA GLN A 30 17.65 -3.73 -1.43
C GLN A 30 17.27 -5.20 -1.25
N ARG A 31 17.77 -5.87 -0.20
CA ARG A 31 17.35 -7.23 0.15
C ARG A 31 15.86 -7.35 0.51
N LEU A 32 15.28 -6.33 1.14
CA LEU A 32 13.84 -6.28 1.40
C LEU A 32 13.01 -6.14 0.12
N LYS A 33 13.52 -5.40 -0.88
CA LYS A 33 12.90 -5.30 -2.21
C LYS A 33 13.05 -6.59 -3.02
N GLU A 34 14.22 -7.24 -2.95
CA GLU A 34 14.49 -8.51 -3.65
C GLU A 34 13.72 -9.69 -3.05
N LYS A 35 13.45 -9.66 -1.74
CA LYS A 35 12.58 -10.61 -1.04
C LYS A 35 11.12 -10.16 -0.98
N ALA A 36 10.64 -9.32 -1.90
CA ALA A 36 9.25 -8.88 -1.94
C ALA A 36 8.32 -10.06 -2.26
N ILE A 37 8.09 -10.90 -1.24
CA ILE A 37 7.11 -11.96 -1.23
C ILE A 37 5.78 -11.27 -0.92
N PRO A 38 4.79 -11.36 -1.82
CA PRO A 38 3.48 -10.78 -1.58
C PRO A 38 2.90 -11.29 -0.27
N GLN A 39 2.51 -10.37 0.58
CA GLN A 39 1.83 -10.66 1.83
C GLN A 39 0.34 -10.83 1.56
N LYS A 40 -0.36 -11.38 2.55
CA LYS A 40 -1.82 -11.56 2.49
C LYS A 40 -2.55 -10.27 2.11
N ASP A 41 -2.08 -9.14 2.62
CA ASP A 41 -2.70 -7.83 2.37
C ASP A 41 -2.48 -7.33 0.94
N ASP A 42 -1.37 -7.70 0.30
CA ASP A 42 -1.13 -7.40 -1.13
C ASP A 42 -2.15 -8.15 -2.00
N PHE A 43 -2.39 -9.44 -1.70
CA PHE A 43 -3.44 -10.22 -2.38
C PHE A 43 -4.84 -9.69 -2.08
N ALA A 44 -5.11 -9.32 -0.83
CA ALA A 44 -6.42 -8.77 -0.46
C ALA A 44 -6.70 -7.45 -1.20
N THR A 45 -5.68 -6.60 -1.35
CA THR A 45 -5.74 -5.36 -2.12
C THR A 45 -6.03 -5.65 -3.59
N ALA A 46 -5.23 -6.50 -4.23
CA ALA A 46 -5.41 -6.84 -5.64
C ALA A 46 -6.80 -7.44 -5.93
N CYS A 47 -7.26 -8.37 -5.08
CA CYS A 47 -8.59 -8.95 -5.21
C CYS A 47 -9.71 -7.91 -5.05
N LEU A 48 -9.55 -6.96 -4.11
CA LEU A 48 -10.53 -5.91 -3.89
C LEU A 48 -10.57 -4.93 -5.08
N ASP A 49 -9.41 -4.55 -5.61
CA ASP A 49 -9.33 -3.64 -6.75
C ASP A 49 -10.03 -4.23 -7.98
N GLU A 50 -9.77 -5.50 -8.31
CA GLU A 50 -10.45 -6.18 -9.42
C GLU A 50 -11.95 -6.34 -9.18
N LEU A 51 -12.36 -6.65 -7.95
CA LEU A 51 -13.78 -6.70 -7.59
C LEU A 51 -14.47 -5.35 -7.83
N LEU A 52 -13.82 -4.24 -7.48
CA LEU A 52 -14.39 -2.90 -7.70
C LEU A 52 -14.51 -2.58 -9.19
N VAL A 53 -13.57 -3.04 -10.03
CA VAL A 53 -13.67 -2.91 -11.49
C VAL A 53 -14.87 -3.69 -12.03
N ILE A 54 -15.05 -4.93 -11.58
CA ILE A 54 -16.20 -5.77 -11.95
C ILE A 54 -17.50 -5.07 -11.56
N LEU A 55 -17.62 -4.62 -10.31
CA LEU A 55 -18.83 -3.97 -9.80
C LEU A 55 -19.10 -2.61 -10.45
N ALA A 56 -18.06 -1.89 -10.87
CA ALA A 56 -18.19 -0.63 -11.58
C ALA A 56 -18.77 -0.82 -12.99
N ARG A 57 -18.52 -1.97 -13.63
CA ARG A 57 -19.04 -2.34 -14.95
C ARG A 57 -20.43 -2.97 -14.86
N ASP A 58 -20.61 -3.89 -13.92
CA ASP A 58 -21.87 -4.56 -13.64
C ASP A 58 -22.07 -4.71 -12.13
N PRO A 59 -22.93 -3.88 -11.51
CA PRO A 59 -23.23 -3.95 -10.08
C PRO A 59 -23.81 -5.30 -9.63
N ASN A 60 -24.36 -6.09 -10.56
CA ASN A 60 -25.01 -7.37 -10.31
C ASN A 60 -24.15 -8.58 -10.67
N ALA A 61 -22.88 -8.40 -11.03
CA ALA A 61 -22.02 -9.51 -11.47
C ALA A 61 -21.74 -10.55 -10.37
N VAL A 62 -21.74 -10.14 -9.10
CA VAL A 62 -21.33 -11.00 -7.96
C VAL A 62 -22.23 -10.83 -6.72
N PRO A 63 -23.56 -11.02 -6.85
CA PRO A 63 -24.54 -10.60 -5.84
C PRO A 63 -24.39 -11.40 -4.54
N GLY A 64 -24.13 -12.71 -4.64
CA GLY A 64 -23.90 -13.57 -3.49
C GLY A 64 -22.57 -13.29 -2.77
N PHE A 65 -21.56 -12.79 -3.48
CA PHE A 65 -20.26 -12.47 -2.88
C PHE A 65 -20.33 -11.18 -2.07
N VAL A 66 -20.84 -10.09 -2.67
CA VAL A 66 -20.97 -8.78 -2.01
C VAL A 66 -21.81 -8.91 -0.75
N GLY A 67 -22.95 -9.62 -0.81
CA GLY A 67 -23.78 -9.85 0.37
C GLY A 67 -23.04 -10.58 1.51
N ARG A 68 -22.18 -11.57 1.19
CA ARG A 68 -21.36 -12.28 2.19
C ARG A 68 -20.27 -11.40 2.78
N VAL A 69 -19.61 -10.57 1.97
CA VAL A 69 -18.59 -9.62 2.45
C VAL A 69 -19.22 -8.59 3.36
N LEU A 70 -20.31 -7.95 2.94
CA LEU A 70 -21.02 -6.97 3.75
C LEU A 70 -21.43 -7.60 5.08
N ARG A 71 -22.04 -8.79 5.09
CA ARG A 71 -22.42 -9.51 6.33
C ARG A 71 -21.24 -9.75 7.29
N ARG A 72 -20.01 -9.90 6.79
CA ARG A 72 -18.81 -10.05 7.64
C ARG A 72 -18.35 -8.69 8.18
N VAL A 73 -18.38 -7.64 7.36
CA VAL A 73 -17.97 -6.28 7.73
C VAL A 73 -18.96 -5.63 8.69
N THR A 74 -20.26 -5.87 8.51
CA THR A 74 -21.34 -5.30 9.35
C THR A 74 -21.20 -5.71 10.82
N ARG A 75 -20.58 -6.86 11.11
CA ARG A 75 -20.31 -7.32 12.49
C ARG A 75 -19.48 -6.32 13.30
N LYS A 76 -18.71 -5.45 12.63
CA LYS A 76 -17.80 -4.50 13.28
C LYS A 76 -18.20 -3.02 13.08
N PHE A 77 -18.84 -2.67 11.97
CA PHE A 77 -19.02 -1.27 11.57
C PHE A 77 -20.47 -0.85 11.28
N GLY A 78 -21.45 -1.76 11.42
CA GLY A 78 -22.84 -1.48 11.04
C GLY A 78 -23.10 -1.68 9.54
N ARG A 79 -24.36 -1.93 9.18
CA ARG A 79 -24.75 -2.31 7.81
C ARG A 79 -24.71 -1.14 6.84
N GLU A 80 -25.29 -0.03 7.24
CA GLU A 80 -25.40 1.18 6.42
C GLU A 80 -24.02 1.74 6.10
N ALA A 81 -23.18 1.98 7.11
CA ALA A 81 -21.82 2.46 6.93
C ALA A 81 -20.96 1.55 6.04
N ALA A 82 -21.10 0.22 6.15
CA ALA A 82 -20.37 -0.72 5.29
C ALA A 82 -20.85 -0.68 3.83
N ALA A 83 -22.17 -0.60 3.61
CA ALA A 83 -22.77 -0.51 2.29
C ALA A 83 -22.42 0.81 1.60
N ASP A 84 -22.57 1.94 2.30
CA ASP A 84 -22.23 3.27 1.79
C ASP A 84 -20.76 3.35 1.40
N ARG A 85 -19.89 2.79 2.24
CA ARG A 85 -18.46 2.79 1.95
C ARG A 85 -18.12 2.01 0.69
N LEU A 86 -18.75 0.84 0.51
CA LEU A 86 -18.58 0.04 -0.70
C LEU A 86 -19.09 0.80 -1.94
N THR A 87 -20.27 1.41 -1.85
CA THR A 87 -20.85 2.22 -2.93
C THR A 87 -19.90 3.34 -3.37
N ILE A 88 -19.33 4.08 -2.42
CA ILE A 88 -18.35 5.14 -2.71
C ILE A 88 -17.11 4.59 -3.43
N MET A 89 -16.62 3.42 -3.03
CA MET A 89 -15.45 2.78 -3.67
C MET A 89 -15.75 2.36 -5.11
N VAL A 90 -16.93 1.79 -5.36
CA VAL A 90 -17.37 1.43 -6.72
C VAL A 90 -17.53 2.68 -7.59
N GLN A 91 -18.18 3.73 -7.09
CA GLN A 91 -18.36 4.98 -7.84
C GLN A 91 -17.04 5.64 -8.24
N ARG A 92 -16.07 5.70 -7.31
CA ARG A 92 -14.72 6.23 -7.60
C ARG A 92 -14.02 5.42 -8.68
N THR A 93 -14.17 4.09 -8.64
CA THR A 93 -13.58 3.20 -9.65
C THR A 93 -14.23 3.41 -11.01
N ALA A 94 -15.56 3.53 -11.07
CA ALA A 94 -16.30 3.84 -12.30
C ALA A 94 -15.91 5.21 -12.90
N GLN A 95 -15.63 6.22 -12.06
CA GLN A 95 -15.11 7.52 -12.52
C GLN A 95 -13.70 7.39 -13.12
N ARG A 96 -12.81 6.62 -12.46
CA ARG A 96 -11.45 6.37 -12.98
C ARG A 96 -11.46 5.64 -14.32
N LEU A 97 -12.33 4.63 -14.48
CA LEU A 97 -12.47 3.89 -15.74
C LEU A 97 -12.93 4.82 -16.87
N ARG A 98 -13.96 5.63 -16.63
CA ARG A 98 -14.44 6.62 -17.62
C ARG A 98 -13.37 7.64 -18.00
N ALA A 99 -12.60 8.13 -17.04
CA ALA A 99 -11.51 9.07 -17.32
C ALA A 99 -10.39 8.43 -18.17
N ALA A 100 -10.09 7.15 -17.94
CA ALA A 100 -9.10 6.41 -18.73
C ALA A 100 -9.57 6.15 -20.17
N GLU A 101 -10.87 5.90 -20.36
CA GLU A 101 -11.48 5.73 -21.69
C GLU A 101 -11.46 7.02 -22.50
N VAL A 102 -11.70 8.17 -21.87
CA VAL A 102 -11.68 9.49 -22.53
C VAL A 102 -10.25 9.96 -22.84
N GLY A 103 -9.27 9.66 -21.98
CA GLY A 103 -7.87 10.04 -22.20
C GLY A 103 -7.10 9.14 -23.18
N SER A 104 -7.72 8.07 -23.69
CA SER A 104 -7.15 7.16 -24.68
C SER A 104 -7.65 7.41 -26.11
N GLN A 105 -8.44 8.48 -26.31
CA GLN A 105 -8.88 9.01 -27.60
C GLN A 105 -8.08 10.25 -27.96
#